data_AF-A0A8C9GJJ1-F1
#
_entry.id   AF-A0A8C9GJJ1-F1
#
_cell.length_a   1.000
_cell.length_b   1.000
_cell.length_c   1.000
_cell.angle_alpha   90.00
_cell.angle_beta   90.00
_cell.angle_gamma   90.00
#
_symmetry.space_group_name_H-M   'P 1'
#
loop_
_entity.id
_entity.type
_entity.pdbx_description
1 polymer ?
#
loop_
_entity_poly.entity_id
_entity_poly.type
_entity_poly.pdbx_seq_one_letter_code
_entity_poly.pdbx_strand_id
1 'polypeptide(L)'
;MLVEYLKKNNVEVKHLCFPNRTTPIGNIISKYLKMESTSSNETIHLLFSANRWESMSEIRNLLIEGTWVVCDRYAYSGVAYSSGALNLSKKWCINPDEGLIKPDLVFYLNVPPNYAKNRSEYGDEIYEKIEVQKKIYETYEHFSKEDYWINIDGTKRIDVKSENKYIKNGNTFTYINIYIYIYIYIYIYICTLCFYTTYALTRHLFVDSLINLLYTTCYTENINPLQP
;
A
#
# COMPACT_ATOMS: atom_id res chain seq x y z
N MET A 1 4.60 4.74 -11.61
CA MET A 1 4.08 3.56 -10.86
C MET A 1 5.24 2.72 -10.40
N LEU A 2 5.22 2.24 -9.14
CA LEU A 2 6.31 1.42 -8.58
C LEU A 2 6.57 0.15 -9.39
N VAL A 3 5.52 -0.53 -9.85
CA VAL A 3 5.64 -1.75 -10.67
C VAL A 3 6.52 -1.50 -11.89
N GLU A 4 6.31 -0.38 -12.60
CA GLU A 4 7.12 -0.02 -13.76
C GLU A 4 8.55 0.34 -13.39
N TYR A 5 8.77 0.97 -12.23
CA TYR A 5 10.11 1.21 -11.71
C TYR A 5 10.84 -0.11 -11.41
N LEU A 6 10.17 -1.05 -10.74
CA LEU A 6 10.74 -2.37 -10.41
C LEU A 6 11.09 -3.15 -11.67
N LYS A 7 10.19 -3.20 -12.66
CA LYS A 7 10.46 -3.82 -13.97
C LYS A 7 11.67 -3.20 -14.68
N LYS A 8 11.77 -1.86 -14.70
CA LYS A 8 12.92 -1.14 -15.27
C LYS A 8 14.24 -1.45 -14.57
N ASN A 9 14.19 -1.90 -13.32
CA ASN A 9 15.36 -2.32 -12.53
C ASN A 9 15.51 -3.85 -12.48
N ASN A 10 14.95 -4.57 -13.46
CA ASN A 10 15.05 -6.03 -13.60
C ASN A 10 14.52 -6.82 -12.39
N VAL A 11 13.50 -6.31 -11.72
CA VAL A 11 12.76 -7.04 -10.69
C VAL A 11 11.49 -7.61 -11.30
N GLU A 12 11.36 -8.94 -11.28
CA GLU A 12 10.12 -9.64 -11.62
C GLU A 12 9.02 -9.25 -10.62
N VAL A 13 7.92 -8.70 -11.11
CA VAL A 13 6.85 -8.16 -10.26
C VAL A 13 5.47 -8.31 -10.87
N LYS A 14 4.51 -8.75 -10.05
CA LYS A 14 3.08 -8.80 -10.35
C LYS A 14 2.34 -7.70 -9.60
N HIS A 15 1.44 -7.01 -10.31
CA HIS A 15 0.47 -6.10 -9.70
C HIS A 15 -0.85 -6.82 -9.44
N LEU A 16 -1.38 -6.69 -8.23
CA LEU A 16 -2.71 -7.16 -7.83
C LEU A 16 -3.50 -6.01 -7.19
N CYS A 17 -4.82 -6.11 -7.17
CA CYS A 17 -5.70 -5.10 -6.56
C CYS A 17 -6.85 -5.79 -5.84
N PHE A 18 -7.20 -5.29 -4.65
CA PHE A 18 -8.32 -5.79 -3.85
C PHE A 18 -9.38 -4.69 -3.61
N PRO A 19 -10.67 -4.95 -3.91
CA PRO A 19 -11.20 -6.22 -4.38
C PRO A 19 -10.83 -6.50 -5.83
N ASN A 20 -10.51 -7.76 -6.15
CA ASN A 20 -10.35 -8.19 -7.53
C ASN A 20 -11.75 -8.35 -8.13
N ARG A 21 -12.25 -7.30 -8.78
CA ARG A 21 -13.62 -7.22 -9.33
C ARG A 21 -13.91 -8.18 -10.49
N THR A 22 -12.91 -8.92 -10.98
CA THR A 22 -13.07 -9.86 -12.11
C THR A 22 -13.59 -11.23 -11.67
N THR A 23 -13.43 -11.61 -10.40
CA THR A 23 -13.90 -12.90 -9.87
C THR A 23 -15.41 -12.86 -9.59
N PRO A 24 -16.09 -14.01 -9.43
CA PRO A 24 -17.49 -14.05 -9.03
C PRO A 24 -17.76 -13.28 -7.72
N ILE A 25 -16.89 -13.45 -6.71
CA ILE A 25 -17.00 -12.72 -5.43
C ILE A 25 -16.75 -11.22 -5.65
N GLY A 26 -15.72 -10.88 -6.42
CA GLY A 26 -15.40 -9.50 -6.76
C GLY A 26 -16.51 -8.77 -7.50
N ASN A 27 -17.26 -9.46 -8.36
CA ASN A 27 -18.42 -8.91 -9.05
C ASN A 27 -19.54 -8.56 -8.06
N ILE A 28 -19.80 -9.40 -7.05
CA ILE A 28 -20.78 -9.10 -5.99
C ILE A 28 -20.34 -7.85 -5.20
N ILE A 29 -19.06 -7.79 -4.83
CA ILE A 29 -18.49 -6.63 -4.13
C ILE A 29 -18.60 -5.36 -4.98
N SER A 30 -18.31 -5.45 -6.29
CA SER A 30 -18.38 -4.33 -7.22
C SER A 30 -19.81 -3.75 -7.29
N LYS A 31 -20.83 -4.61 -7.39
CA LYS A 31 -22.23 -4.19 -7.36
C LYS A 31 -22.61 -3.52 -6.05
N TYR A 32 -22.12 -4.03 -4.92
CA TYR A 32 -22.32 -3.39 -3.62
C TYR A 32 -21.68 -2.00 -3.55
N LEU A 33 -20.42 -1.86 -3.97
CA LEU A 33 -19.69 -0.58 -3.91
C LEU A 33 -20.35 0.50 -4.77
N LYS A 34 -20.88 0.10 -5.93
CA LYS A 34 -21.66 0.97 -6.83
C LYS A 34 -23.11 1.19 -6.42
N MET A 35 -23.53 0.66 -5.26
CA MET A 35 -24.91 0.76 -4.77
C MET A 35 -25.96 0.11 -5.70
N GLU A 36 -25.54 -0.80 -6.58
CA GLU A 36 -26.40 -1.61 -7.46
C GLU A 36 -27.03 -2.80 -6.72
N SER A 37 -26.53 -3.11 -5.52
CA SER A 37 -27.06 -4.15 -4.63
C SER A 37 -26.86 -3.76 -3.17
N THR A 38 -27.66 -4.33 -2.28
CA THR A 38 -27.52 -4.17 -0.83
C THR A 38 -27.01 -5.47 -0.21
N SER A 39 -26.32 -5.36 0.92
CA SER A 39 -25.83 -6.50 1.71
C SER A 39 -25.71 -6.07 3.17
N SER A 40 -25.83 -7.01 4.11
CA SER A 40 -25.51 -6.70 5.50
C SER A 40 -24.02 -6.40 5.66
N ASN A 41 -23.68 -5.62 6.68
CA ASN A 41 -22.30 -5.20 6.95
C ASN A 41 -21.35 -6.39 7.13
N GLU A 42 -21.82 -7.44 7.81
CA GLU A 42 -21.07 -8.66 8.04
C GLU A 42 -20.86 -9.44 6.75
N THR A 43 -21.91 -9.55 5.93
CA THR A 43 -21.85 -10.28 4.66
C THR A 43 -20.82 -9.65 3.74
N ILE A 44 -20.89 -8.32 3.53
CA ILE A 44 -19.96 -7.66 2.64
C ILE A 44 -18.52 -7.71 3.16
N HIS A 45 -18.32 -7.57 4.48
CA HIS A 45 -17.00 -7.70 5.09
C HIS A 45 -16.39 -9.08 4.83
N LEU A 46 -17.17 -10.15 5.03
CA LEU A 46 -16.72 -11.51 4.78
C LEU A 46 -16.42 -11.76 3.30
N LEU A 47 -17.21 -11.18 2.38
CA LEU A 47 -16.92 -11.27 0.94
C LEU A 47 -15.58 -10.60 0.58
N PHE A 48 -15.27 -9.44 1.15
CA PHE A 48 -13.96 -8.80 0.96
C PHE A 48 -12.81 -9.69 1.43
N SER A 49 -12.97 -10.38 2.57
CA SER A 49 -11.97 -11.33 3.06
C SER A 49 -11.86 -12.56 2.17
N ALA A 50 -12.98 -13.17 1.78
CA ALA A 50 -13.02 -14.29 0.86
C ALA A 50 -12.34 -13.97 -0.49
N ASN A 51 -12.51 -12.74 -1.01
CA ASN A 51 -11.86 -12.26 -2.23
C ASN A 51 -10.33 -12.16 -2.11
N ARG A 52 -9.78 -11.97 -0.90
CA ARG A 52 -8.33 -12.09 -0.66
C ARG A 52 -7.90 -13.56 -0.58
N TRP A 53 -8.67 -14.38 0.13
CA TRP A 53 -8.38 -15.81 0.29
C TRP A 53 -8.33 -16.55 -1.04
N GLU A 54 -9.23 -16.26 -1.98
CA GLU A 54 -9.23 -16.90 -3.31
C GLU A 54 -7.97 -16.58 -4.12
N SER A 55 -7.24 -15.50 -3.81
CA SER A 55 -5.97 -15.14 -4.46
C SER A 55 -4.73 -15.68 -3.73
N MET A 56 -4.86 -16.32 -2.56
CA MET A 56 -3.70 -16.71 -1.74
C MET A 56 -2.81 -17.76 -2.39
N SER A 57 -3.40 -18.71 -3.14
CA SER A 57 -2.63 -19.71 -3.87
C SER A 57 -1.77 -19.08 -4.97
N GLU A 58 -2.32 -18.11 -5.72
CA GLU A 58 -1.57 -17.37 -6.75
C GLU A 58 -0.44 -16.57 -6.11
N ILE A 59 -0.74 -15.79 -5.06
CA ILE A 59 0.26 -14.97 -4.36
C ILE A 59 1.37 -15.84 -3.80
N ARG A 60 1.04 -16.97 -3.18
CA ARG A 60 2.04 -17.91 -2.65
C ARG A 60 2.98 -18.42 -3.75
N ASN A 61 2.43 -18.83 -4.89
CA ASN A 61 3.23 -19.36 -5.99
C ASN A 61 4.18 -18.30 -6.58
N LEU A 62 3.66 -17.09 -6.83
CA LEU A 62 4.47 -15.96 -7.31
C LEU A 62 5.66 -15.68 -6.38
N LEU A 63 5.41 -15.65 -5.06
CA LEU A 63 6.44 -15.39 -4.06
C LEU A 63 7.48 -16.51 -3.98
N ILE A 64 7.07 -17.78 -4.09
CA ILE A 64 7.97 -18.94 -4.12
C ILE A 64 8.87 -18.91 -5.37
N GLU A 65 8.34 -18.46 -6.51
CA GLU A 65 9.09 -18.29 -7.76
C GLU A 65 10.03 -17.09 -7.74
N GLY A 66 10.04 -16.30 -6.66
CA GLY A 66 10.87 -15.10 -6.52
C GLY A 66 10.27 -13.84 -7.16
N THR A 67 9.02 -13.91 -7.63
CA THR A 67 8.30 -12.76 -8.18
C THR A 67 7.74 -11.89 -7.05
N TRP A 68 8.02 -10.60 -7.10
CA TRP A 68 7.48 -9.64 -6.14
C TRP A 68 5.99 -9.41 -6.38
N VAL A 69 5.24 -9.15 -5.32
CA VAL A 69 3.80 -8.85 -5.42
C VAL A 69 3.54 -7.46 -4.87
N VAL A 70 3.06 -6.55 -5.73
CA VAL A 70 2.57 -5.23 -5.37
C VAL A 70 1.05 -5.25 -5.37
N CYS A 71 0.43 -5.10 -4.20
CA CYS A 71 -1.01 -5.13 -4.01
C CYS A 71 -1.60 -3.75 -3.73
N ASP A 72 -2.43 -3.24 -4.63
CA ASP A 72 -3.34 -2.13 -4.35
C ASP A 72 -4.48 -2.59 -3.42
N ARG A 73 -4.33 -2.22 -2.15
CA ARG A 73 -5.14 -2.56 -0.97
C ARG A 73 -4.92 -3.99 -0.53
N TYR A 74 -5.22 -4.25 0.74
CA TYR A 74 -5.12 -5.59 1.34
C TYR A 74 -6.03 -5.69 2.58
N ALA A 75 -5.72 -6.60 3.51
CA ALA A 75 -6.50 -6.83 4.75
C ALA A 75 -6.75 -5.54 5.57
N TYR A 76 -5.77 -4.64 5.66
CA TYR A 76 -5.91 -3.38 6.40
C TYR A 76 -7.06 -2.51 5.89
N SER A 77 -7.29 -2.46 4.58
CA SER A 77 -8.47 -1.81 4.00
C SER A 77 -9.76 -2.46 4.46
N GLY A 78 -9.80 -3.80 4.52
CA GLY A 78 -10.96 -4.55 5.02
C GLY A 78 -11.31 -4.15 6.45
N VAL A 79 -10.32 -4.12 7.35
CA VAL A 79 -10.51 -3.74 8.75
C VAL A 79 -10.88 -2.25 8.88
N ALA A 80 -10.13 -1.35 8.23
CA ALA A 80 -10.33 0.09 8.38
C ALA A 80 -11.70 0.56 7.87
N TYR A 81 -12.11 0.07 6.69
CA TYR A 81 -13.42 0.41 6.12
C TYR A 81 -14.56 -0.21 6.92
N SER A 82 -14.44 -1.47 7.35
CA SER A 82 -15.56 -2.13 8.03
C SER A 82 -15.75 -1.64 9.47
N SER A 83 -14.66 -1.39 10.20
CA SER A 83 -14.76 -0.80 11.54
C SER A 83 -15.11 0.68 11.51
N GLY A 84 -14.56 1.45 10.56
CA GLY A 84 -14.79 2.89 10.46
C GLY A 84 -16.13 3.27 9.81
N ALA A 85 -16.48 2.66 8.68
CA ALA A 85 -17.69 3.00 7.94
C ALA A 85 -18.92 2.24 8.43
N LEU A 86 -18.75 0.96 8.78
CA LEU A 86 -19.87 0.06 9.13
C LEU A 86 -20.04 -0.13 10.64
N ASN A 87 -19.15 0.47 11.46
CA ASN A 87 -19.10 0.36 12.93
C ASN A 87 -19.01 -1.10 13.43
N LEU A 88 -18.39 -1.99 12.65
CA LEU A 88 -18.13 -3.37 13.10
C LEU A 88 -16.96 -3.40 14.10
N SER A 89 -17.00 -4.36 15.02
CA SER A 89 -15.90 -4.54 15.98
C SER A 89 -14.58 -4.83 15.25
N LYS A 90 -13.53 -4.07 15.55
CA LYS A 90 -12.20 -4.26 14.96
C LYS A 90 -11.69 -5.69 15.12
N LYS A 91 -11.87 -6.28 16.30
CA LYS A 91 -11.48 -7.68 16.56
C LYS A 91 -12.22 -8.63 15.62
N TRP A 92 -13.52 -8.44 15.46
CA TRP A 92 -14.31 -9.25 14.54
C TRP A 92 -13.84 -9.07 13.09
N CYS A 93 -13.48 -7.84 12.68
CA CYS A 93 -12.99 -7.58 11.33
C CYS A 93 -11.60 -8.16 11.01
N ILE A 94 -10.77 -8.42 12.03
CA ILE A 94 -9.44 -8.98 11.83
C ILE A 94 -9.51 -10.50 11.60
N ASN A 95 -10.39 -11.19 12.34
CA ASN A 95 -10.43 -12.65 12.36
C ASN A 95 -10.54 -13.33 10.98
N PRO A 96 -11.36 -12.83 10.02
CA PRO A 96 -11.47 -13.47 8.71
C PRO A 96 -10.17 -13.44 7.90
N ASP A 97 -9.29 -12.45 8.13
CA ASP A 97 -8.03 -12.29 7.43
C ASP A 97 -6.83 -12.93 8.16
N GLU A 98 -7.07 -13.52 9.33
CA GLU A 98 -6.02 -14.21 10.09
C GLU A 98 -5.52 -15.43 9.30
N GLY A 99 -4.22 -15.43 8.97
CA GLY A 99 -3.57 -16.48 8.18
C GLY A 99 -3.29 -16.10 6.72
N LEU A 100 -3.76 -14.94 6.24
CA LEU A 100 -3.27 -14.38 4.97
C LEU A 100 -1.75 -14.16 5.03
N ILE A 101 -1.09 -14.19 3.87
CA ILE A 101 0.35 -13.94 3.78
C ILE A 101 0.64 -12.50 4.26
N LYS A 102 1.38 -12.40 5.37
CA LYS A 102 1.71 -11.11 6.00
C LYS A 102 2.66 -10.31 5.10
N PRO A 103 2.47 -8.98 5.03
CA PRO A 103 3.40 -8.12 4.34
C PRO A 103 4.78 -7.88 4.93
N ASP A 104 5.81 -7.78 4.06
CA ASP A 104 7.11 -7.22 4.47
C ASP A 104 6.98 -5.70 4.66
N LEU A 105 6.27 -5.00 3.76
CA LEU A 105 6.11 -3.53 3.82
C LEU A 105 4.71 -3.08 3.41
N VAL A 106 4.16 -2.10 4.12
CA VAL A 106 2.90 -1.44 3.80
C VAL A 106 3.17 0.06 3.65
N PHE A 107 2.94 0.58 2.45
CA PHE A 107 2.98 2.03 2.24
C PHE A 107 1.60 2.63 2.44
N TYR A 108 1.45 3.42 3.50
CA TYR A 108 0.25 4.17 3.78
C TYR A 108 0.36 5.58 3.22
N LEU A 109 -0.37 5.82 2.13
CA LEU A 109 -0.49 7.15 1.52
C LEU A 109 -1.43 8.01 2.39
N ASN A 110 -0.83 8.75 3.32
CA ASN A 110 -1.54 9.60 4.26
C ASN A 110 -2.03 10.86 3.55
N VAL A 111 -3.34 10.92 3.33
CA VAL A 111 -4.03 12.05 2.72
C VAL A 111 -5.13 12.46 3.68
N PRO A 112 -5.17 13.72 4.16
CA PRO A 112 -6.22 14.17 5.06
C PRO A 112 -7.60 13.96 4.42
N PRO A 113 -8.65 13.57 5.19
CA PRO A 113 -9.97 13.27 4.62
C PRO A 113 -10.54 14.37 3.72
N ASN A 114 -10.24 15.64 4.03
CA ASN A 114 -10.69 16.80 3.26
C ASN A 114 -10.07 16.87 1.84
N TYR A 115 -8.89 16.28 1.62
CA TYR A 115 -8.23 16.24 0.32
C TYR A 115 -8.85 15.22 -0.64
N ALA A 116 -9.55 14.19 -0.12
CA ALA A 116 -10.17 13.16 -0.95
C ALA A 116 -11.27 13.72 -1.87
N LYS A 117 -11.95 14.80 -1.46
CA LYS A 117 -12.99 15.48 -2.25
C LYS A 117 -12.50 16.09 -3.56
N ASN A 118 -11.21 16.36 -3.67
CA ASN A 118 -10.63 17.02 -4.85
C ASN A 118 -10.31 16.03 -5.98
N ARG A 119 -10.65 14.74 -5.80
CA ARG A 119 -10.43 13.71 -6.82
C ARG A 119 -11.66 13.61 -7.72
N SER A 120 -11.44 13.40 -9.02
CA SER A 120 -12.47 13.50 -10.07
C SER A 120 -13.62 12.51 -9.95
N GLU A 121 -13.40 11.37 -9.28
CA GLU A 121 -14.37 10.28 -9.13
C GLU A 121 -14.98 10.22 -7.72
N TYR A 122 -14.72 11.23 -6.87
CA TYR A 122 -15.21 11.23 -5.49
C TYR A 122 -16.73 11.41 -5.45
N GLY A 123 -17.43 10.41 -4.91
CA GLY A 123 -18.88 10.40 -4.69
C GLY A 123 -19.61 9.30 -5.45
N ASP A 124 -18.92 8.53 -6.30
CA ASP A 124 -19.50 7.50 -7.14
C ASP A 124 -19.68 6.17 -6.39
N GLU A 125 -18.91 5.93 -5.32
CA GLU A 125 -19.01 4.71 -4.49
C GLU A 125 -19.54 4.96 -3.07
N ILE A 126 -20.11 3.91 -2.47
CA ILE A 126 -20.85 3.94 -1.19
C ILE A 126 -20.10 4.58 0.00
N TYR A 127 -18.77 4.56 0.00
CA TYR A 127 -17.93 5.05 1.10
C TYR A 127 -17.37 6.47 0.90
N GLU A 128 -17.66 7.13 -0.22
CA GLU A 128 -17.06 8.42 -0.60
C GLU A 128 -17.81 9.62 0.02
N LYS A 129 -17.99 9.55 1.34
CA LYS A 129 -18.58 10.62 2.17
C LYS A 129 -17.56 11.09 3.19
N ILE A 130 -17.48 12.40 3.42
CA ILE A 130 -16.38 12.98 4.21
C ILE A 130 -16.41 12.49 5.67
N GLU A 131 -17.60 12.33 6.23
CA GLU A 131 -17.82 11.81 7.57
C GLU A 131 -17.35 10.36 7.68
N VAL A 132 -17.57 9.56 6.63
CA VAL A 132 -17.12 8.17 6.55
C VAL A 132 -15.60 8.11 6.41
N GLN A 133 -15.02 8.93 5.53
CA GLN A 133 -13.57 8.98 5.32
C GLN A 133 -12.80 9.40 6.58
N LYS A 134 -13.35 10.30 7.42
CA LYS A 134 -12.77 10.64 8.72
C LYS A 134 -12.66 9.44 9.65
N LYS A 135 -13.74 8.65 9.79
CA LYS A 135 -13.72 7.44 10.62
C LYS A 135 -12.75 6.39 10.09
N ILE A 136 -12.67 6.23 8.77
CA ILE A 136 -11.71 5.31 8.13
C ILE A 136 -10.26 5.78 8.37
N TYR A 137 -10.01 7.08 8.31
CA TYR A 137 -8.71 7.66 8.59
C TYR A 137 -8.25 7.36 10.02
N GLU A 138 -9.14 7.58 11.00
CA GLU A 138 -8.88 7.27 12.42
C GLU A 138 -8.59 5.77 12.65
N THR A 139 -9.26 4.88 11.94
CA THR A 139 -9.00 3.43 12.09
C THR A 139 -7.66 3.01 11.47
N TYR A 140 -7.21 3.68 10.42
CA TYR A 140 -5.88 3.44 9.84
C TYR A 140 -4.73 3.84 10.77
N GLU A 141 -4.90 4.89 11.57
CA GLU A 141 -3.90 5.31 12.57
C GLU A 141 -3.58 4.20 13.58
N HIS A 142 -4.44 3.19 13.75
CA HIS A 142 -4.11 2.06 14.60
C HIS A 142 -2.99 1.17 14.05
N PHE A 143 -2.72 1.19 12.74
CA PHE A 143 -1.65 0.41 12.13
C PHE A 143 -0.35 1.20 12.02
N SER A 144 -0.34 2.50 12.33
CA SER A 144 0.83 3.37 12.17
C SER A 144 2.02 3.03 13.06
N LYS A 145 1.81 2.17 14.06
CA LYS A 145 2.83 1.73 15.02
C LYS A 145 3.53 0.44 14.61
N GLU A 146 3.07 -0.23 13.56
CA GLU A 146 3.68 -1.46 13.06
C GLU A 146 5.01 -1.13 12.36
N ASP A 147 6.03 -1.97 12.56
CA ASP A 147 7.37 -1.78 12.00
C ASP A 147 7.41 -1.81 10.46
N TYR A 148 6.53 -2.61 9.85
CA TYR A 148 6.34 -2.70 8.41
C TYR A 148 5.49 -1.56 7.82
N TRP A 149 4.98 -0.63 8.65
CA TRP A 149 4.08 0.44 8.20
C TRP A 149 4.83 1.74 7.90
N ILE A 150 4.92 2.10 6.62
CA ILE A 150 5.60 3.31 6.16
C ILE A 150 4.56 4.37 5.81
N ASN A 151 4.48 5.42 6.63
CA ASN A 151 3.64 6.58 6.35
C ASN A 151 4.29 7.46 5.28
N ILE A 152 3.59 7.71 4.18
CA ILE A 152 4.02 8.59 3.10
C ILE A 152 3.02 9.74 3.02
N ASP A 153 3.51 10.99 3.05
CA ASP A 153 2.68 12.16 2.79
C ASP A 153 2.16 12.14 1.34
N GLY A 154 0.88 11.80 1.18
CA GLY A 154 0.21 11.72 -0.11
C GLY A 154 -0.29 13.07 -0.61
N THR A 155 -0.06 14.17 0.11
CA THR A 155 -0.45 15.53 -0.31
C THR A 155 0.61 16.23 -1.15
N LYS A 156 1.87 15.77 -1.07
CA LYS A 156 2.96 16.32 -1.87
C LYS A 156 2.72 16.06 -3.35
N ARG A 157 2.90 17.10 -4.17
CA ARG A 157 2.81 16.99 -5.63
C ARG A 157 3.85 15.99 -6.13
N ILE A 158 3.48 15.32 -7.21
CA ILE A 158 4.36 14.47 -8.02
C ILE A 158 5.44 15.37 -8.61
N ASP A 159 6.59 15.47 -7.93
CA ASP A 159 7.77 16.12 -8.50
C ASP A 159 8.66 15.01 -9.06
N VAL A 160 8.65 14.83 -10.38
CA VAL A 160 9.61 13.97 -11.09
C VAL A 160 10.94 14.71 -11.09
N LYS A 161 11.60 14.77 -9.94
CA LYS A 161 12.97 15.27 -9.86
C LYS A 161 13.92 14.08 -9.72
N SER A 162 14.65 13.84 -10.80
CA SER A 162 15.83 12.99 -10.79
C SER A 162 16.92 13.69 -9.98
N GLU A 163 17.02 13.38 -8.70
CA GLU A 163 18.19 13.76 -7.92
C GLU A 163 19.20 12.63 -7.95
N ASN A 164 20.38 12.91 -8.51
CA ASN A 164 21.55 12.04 -8.39
C ASN A 164 22.04 12.13 -6.95
N LYS A 165 21.83 11.06 -6.16
CA LYS A 165 22.37 10.98 -4.81
C LYS A 165 23.58 10.05 -4.77
N TYR A 166 24.68 10.58 -4.26
CA TYR A 166 25.89 9.83 -3.99
C TYR A 166 25.74 9.11 -2.66
N ILE A 167 25.73 7.77 -2.70
CA ILE A 167 25.87 6.96 -1.50
C ILE A 167 27.30 6.44 -1.47
N LYS A 168 28.08 6.93 -0.50
CA LYS A 168 29.45 6.46 -0.27
C LYS A 168 29.39 5.23 0.63
N ASN A 169 29.74 4.06 0.08
CA ASN A 169 29.96 2.84 0.86
C ASN A 169 31.43 2.44 0.76
N GLY A 170 32.21 2.79 1.79
CA GLY A 170 33.66 2.60 1.79
C GLY A 170 34.36 3.41 0.69
N ASN A 171 35.17 2.74 -0.14
CA ASN A 171 35.90 3.33 -1.27
C ASN A 171 35.16 3.25 -2.61
N THR A 172 33.91 2.80 -2.61
CA THR A 172 33.13 2.55 -3.83
C THR A 172 32.00 3.57 -3.97
N PHE A 173 31.92 4.20 -5.14
CA PHE A 173 30.83 5.07 -5.54
C PHE A 173 29.86 4.27 -6.41
N THR A 174 28.61 4.12 -5.97
CA THR A 174 27.57 3.45 -6.76
C THR A 174 26.65 4.50 -7.38
N TYR A 175 26.54 4.48 -8.70
CA TYR A 175 25.63 5.34 -9.45
C TYR A 175 24.22 4.76 -9.41
N ILE A 176 23.24 5.54 -8.92
CA ILE A 176 21.83 5.17 -8.98
C ILE A 176 21.11 6.29 -9.72
N ASN A 177 20.63 6.00 -10.93
CA ASN A 177 19.73 6.89 -11.67
C ASN A 177 18.32 6.77 -11.05
N ILE A 178 17.88 7.83 -10.39
CA ILE A 178 16.62 7.86 -9.64
C ILE A 178 15.52 8.47 -10.54
N TYR A 179 14.49 7.67 -10.86
CA TYR A 179 13.26 8.15 -11.50
C TYR A 179 12.08 7.95 -10.54
N ILE A 180 11.67 9.02 -9.87
CA ILE A 180 10.51 9.05 -8.97
C ILE A 180 9.26 9.26 -9.82
N TYR A 181 8.49 8.19 -10.07
CA TYR A 181 7.17 8.24 -10.69
C TYR A 181 6.10 7.92 -9.65
N ILE A 182 5.77 8.90 -8.81
CA ILE A 182 4.59 8.83 -7.94
C ILE A 182 3.41 9.20 -8.83
N TYR A 183 2.49 8.27 -9.08
CA TYR A 183 1.16 8.60 -9.56
C TYR A 183 0.18 7.98 -8.56
N ILE A 184 -0.82 8.79 -8.24
CA ILE A 184 -1.85 8.59 -7.21
C ILE A 184 -2.65 7.31 -7.51
N TYR A 185 -3.17 6.69 -6.44
CA TYR A 185 -4.04 5.50 -6.38
C TYR A 185 -3.38 4.12 -6.42
N ILE A 186 -2.38 3.85 -5.58
CA ILE A 186 -1.96 2.47 -5.33
C ILE A 186 -1.50 2.38 -3.87
N TYR A 187 -2.19 1.61 -3.03
CA TYR A 187 -1.57 1.11 -1.80
C TYR A 187 -0.49 0.14 -2.23
N ILE A 188 0.73 0.24 -1.69
CA ILE A 188 1.86 -0.54 -2.20
C ILE A 188 2.28 -1.56 -1.14
N TYR A 189 2.56 -2.76 -1.61
CA TYR A 189 3.02 -3.90 -0.83
C TYR A 189 4.32 -4.45 -1.44
N ILE A 190 5.28 -4.87 -0.61
CA ILE A 190 6.46 -5.64 -1.02
C ILE A 190 6.48 -6.89 -0.12
N CYS A 191 6.56 -8.09 -0.71
CA CYS A 191 6.90 -9.31 0.02
C CYS A 191 7.89 -10.17 -0.74
N THR A 192 8.88 -10.71 -0.02
CA THR A 192 9.87 -11.65 -0.52
C THR A 192 10.14 -12.71 0.54
N LEU A 193 9.96 -13.98 0.22
CA LEU A 193 10.26 -15.09 1.13
C LEU A 193 11.29 -16.00 0.45
N CYS A 194 12.58 -15.76 0.70
CA CYS A 194 13.66 -16.65 0.23
C CYS A 194 14.66 -16.96 1.33
N PHE A 195 14.94 -18.25 1.47
CA PHE A 195 16.04 -18.84 2.24
C PHE A 195 17.40 -18.57 1.57
N TYR A 196 18.46 -18.57 2.40
CA TYR A 196 19.91 -18.50 2.16
C TYR A 196 20.62 -17.13 2.26
N THR A 197 21.70 -17.16 3.04
CA THR A 197 22.31 -16.09 3.85
C THR A 197 23.08 -15.00 3.08
N THR A 198 23.32 -15.14 1.78
CA THR A 198 24.05 -14.14 0.97
C THR A 198 23.15 -13.14 0.26
N TYR A 199 21.89 -13.48 -0.04
CA TYR A 199 20.91 -12.57 -0.66
C TYR A 199 20.14 -11.70 0.35
N ALA A 200 20.13 -12.09 1.63
CA ALA A 200 19.48 -11.33 2.69
C ALA A 200 20.16 -9.95 2.93
N LEU A 201 21.48 -9.86 2.78
CA LEU A 201 22.21 -8.60 2.97
C LEU A 201 21.92 -7.56 1.89
N THR A 202 21.90 -7.97 0.61
CA THR A 202 21.56 -7.06 -0.51
C THR A 202 20.11 -6.61 -0.47
N ARG A 203 19.20 -7.47 0.01
CA ARG A 203 17.78 -7.17 0.22
C ARG A 203 17.56 -6.14 1.34
N HIS A 204 18.20 -6.32 2.50
CA HIS A 204 18.11 -5.36 3.60
C HIS A 204 18.63 -4.00 3.14
N LEU A 205 19.76 -3.97 2.43
CA LEU A 205 20.34 -2.74 1.87
C LEU A 205 19.46 -2.06 0.81
N PHE A 206 18.70 -2.81 0.01
CA PHE A 206 17.79 -2.25 -1.00
C PHE A 206 16.51 -1.70 -0.36
N VAL A 207 15.94 -2.42 0.60
CA VAL A 207 14.78 -1.95 1.39
C VAL A 207 15.17 -0.73 2.23
N ASP A 208 16.32 -0.77 2.90
CA ASP A 208 16.85 0.38 3.63
C ASP A 208 17.19 1.54 2.70
N SER A 209 17.68 1.28 1.47
CA SER A 209 17.86 2.33 0.46
C SER A 209 16.53 2.92 0.00
N LEU A 210 15.50 2.10 -0.21
CA LEU A 210 14.16 2.55 -0.60
C LEU A 210 13.51 3.36 0.53
N ILE A 211 13.62 2.89 1.78
CA ILE A 211 13.15 3.56 2.99
C ILE A 211 13.91 4.87 3.20
N ASN A 212 15.24 4.86 3.17
CA ASN A 212 16.06 6.07 3.31
C ASN A 212 15.77 7.07 2.17
N LEU A 213 15.55 6.62 0.94
CA LEU A 213 15.17 7.48 -0.18
C LEU A 213 13.81 8.18 0.06
N LEU A 214 12.83 7.46 0.61
CA LEU A 214 11.52 8.02 0.98
C LEU A 214 11.60 8.96 2.20
N TYR A 215 12.40 8.64 3.22
CA TYR A 215 12.58 9.48 4.40
C TYR A 215 13.38 10.77 4.09
N THR A 216 14.43 10.68 3.27
CA THR A 216 15.27 11.86 2.99
C THR A 216 14.54 12.88 2.12
N THR A 217 13.63 12.46 1.24
CA THR A 217 12.77 13.37 0.45
C THR A 217 11.66 14.00 1.29
N CYS A 218 11.26 13.38 2.41
CA CYS A 218 10.33 13.97 3.37
C CYS A 218 10.98 15.03 4.28
N TYR A 219 12.27 14.87 4.62
CA TYR A 219 12.99 15.77 5.55
C TYR A 219 13.72 16.96 4.90
N THR A 220 13.98 16.95 3.59
CA THR A 220 14.73 18.04 2.92
C THR A 220 13.94 19.34 2.73
N GLU A 221 12.73 19.48 3.26
CA GLU A 221 11.95 20.72 3.17
C GLU A 221 12.03 21.65 4.40
N ASN A 222 12.79 21.34 5.46
CA ASN A 222 13.00 22.31 6.55
C ASN A 222 14.32 22.11 7.30
N ILE A 223 15.42 22.58 6.71
CA ILE A 223 16.50 23.21 7.48
C ILE A 223 16.89 24.46 6.69
N ASN A 224 16.24 25.57 7.00
CA ASN A 224 16.82 26.88 6.73
C ASN A 224 17.72 27.17 7.95
N PRO A 225 19.06 27.06 7.85
CA PRO A 225 19.89 27.57 8.91
C PRO A 225 19.67 29.08 8.96
N LEU A 226 19.23 29.55 10.11
CA LEU A 226 19.36 30.93 10.49
C LEU A 226 20.76 31.45 10.11
N GLN A 227 20.76 32.65 9.55
CA GLN A 227 21.78 33.70 9.66
C GLN A 227 22.93 33.75 8.64
N PRO A 228 23.51 34.95 8.39
CA PRO A 228 23.55 36.16 9.24
C PRO A 228 22.42 37.17 9.05
#